data_AF-A0A0P7W3A5-F1
#
_entry.id   AF-A0A0P7W3A5-F1
#
_cell.length_a   1.000
_cell.length_b   1.000
_cell.length_c   1.000
_cell.angle_alpha   90.00
_cell.angle_beta   90.00
_cell.angle_gamma   90.00
#
_symmetry.space_group_name_H-M   'P 1'
#
loop_
_entity.id
_entity.type
_entity.pdbx_description
1 polymer ?
#
loop_
_entity_poly.entity_id
_entity_poly.type
_entity_poly.pdbx_seq_one_letter_code
_entity_poly.pdbx_strand_id
1 'polypeptide(L)'
;MARLRRTRKPLTLDELRASMSTALIELERIYTDTKKDADSRIRAINSLATLANSYARITEVSDIEKRLTELETANAYSKAG
;
A
#
# COMPACT_ATOMS: atom_id res chain seq x y z
N MET A 1 7.88 11.33 -29.79
CA MET A 1 8.47 10.16 -29.11
C MET A 1 7.81 9.98 -27.75
N ALA A 2 6.75 9.17 -27.65
CA ALA A 2 6.09 8.90 -26.38
C ALA A 2 6.98 7.99 -25.53
N ARG A 3 7.53 8.52 -24.42
CA ARG A 3 8.30 7.75 -23.45
C ARG A 3 7.34 6.72 -22.84
N LEU A 4 7.49 5.45 -23.19
CA LEU A 4 6.81 4.34 -22.52
C LEU A 4 7.09 4.48 -21.02
N ARG A 5 6.10 4.96 -20.26
CA ARG A 5 6.16 4.98 -18.80
C ARG A 5 6.25 3.52 -18.41
N ARG A 6 7.41 3.08 -17.90
CA ARG A 6 7.57 1.75 -17.30
C ARG A 6 6.45 1.59 -16.28
N THR A 7 5.46 0.77 -16.60
CA THR A 7 4.39 0.39 -15.69
C THR A 7 5.08 -0.31 -14.53
N ARG A 8 5.16 0.37 -13.38
CA ARG A 8 5.75 -0.24 -12.18
C ARG A 8 4.88 -1.42 -11.80
N LYS A 9 5.50 -2.57 -11.57
CA LYS A 9 4.80 -3.74 -11.05
C LYS A 9 4.11 -3.31 -9.74
N PRO A 10 2.83 -3.65 -9.54
CA PRO A 10 2.16 -3.39 -8.27
C PRO A 10 2.92 -4.10 -7.14
N LEU A 11 3.10 -3.39 -6.03
CA LEU A 11 3.75 -3.93 -4.83
C LEU A 11 2.88 -5.04 -4.24
N THR A 12 3.53 -6.08 -3.71
CA THR A 12 2.88 -7.06 -2.85
C THR A 12 2.55 -6.44 -1.48
N LEU A 13 1.65 -7.09 -0.72
CA LEU A 13 1.26 -6.59 0.61
C LEU A 13 2.46 -6.49 1.56
N ASP A 14 3.39 -7.44 1.52
CA ASP A 14 4.57 -7.44 2.40
C ASP A 14 5.59 -6.36 2.02
N GLU A 15 5.84 -6.16 0.72
CA GLU A 15 6.66 -5.05 0.23
C GLU A 15 6.08 -3.69 0.65
N LEU A 16 4.75 -3.59 0.61
CA LEU A 16 4.04 -2.38 1.01
C LEU A 16 4.08 -2.14 2.52
N ARG A 17 3.95 -3.20 3.34
CA ARG A 17 4.15 -3.12 4.81
C ARG A 17 5.56 -2.63 5.16
N ALA A 18 6.58 -3.22 4.54
CA ALA A 18 7.97 -2.82 4.75
C ALA A 18 8.21 -1.35 4.33
N SER A 19 7.64 -0.95 3.19
CA SER A 19 7.70 0.43 2.72
C SER A 19 6.98 1.39 3.68
N MET A 20 5.83 1.01 4.24
CA MET A 20 5.07 1.85 5.18
C MET A 20 5.79 2.01 6.52
N SER A 21 6.38 0.95 7.06
CA SER A 21 7.22 1.04 8.26
C SER A 21 8.41 1.97 8.05
N THR A 22 9.08 1.87 6.91
CA THR A 22 10.23 2.73 6.57
C THR A 22 9.79 4.19 6.43
N ALA A 23 8.70 4.44 5.72
CA ALA A 23 8.17 5.78 5.49
C ALA A 23 7.73 6.46 6.80
N LEU A 24 7.16 5.71 7.75
CA LEU A 24 6.78 6.26 9.07
C LEU A 24 8.02 6.70 9.86
N ILE A 25 9.09 5.90 9.88
CA ILE A 25 10.35 6.24 10.54
C ILE A 25 10.99 7.48 9.89
N GLU A 26 10.98 7.56 8.55
CA GLU A 26 11.50 8.73 7.84
C GLU A 26 10.66 9.98 8.12
N LEU A 27 9.34 9.86 8.19
CA LEU A 27 8.46 10.98 8.47
C LEU A 27 8.62 11.50 9.90
N GLU A 28 8.78 10.60 10.87
CA GLU A 28 9.13 10.95 12.25
C GLU A 28 10.44 11.76 12.29
N ARG A 29 11.48 11.32 11.56
CA ARG A 29 12.75 12.07 11.44
C ARG A 29 12.55 13.45 10.83
N ILE A 30 11.77 13.56 9.75
CA ILE A 30 11.51 14.84 9.08
C ILE A 30 10.74 15.80 10.00
N TYR A 31 9.81 15.28 10.80
CA TYR A 31 8.98 16.08 11.70
C TYR A 31 9.76 16.55 12.94
N THR A 32 10.60 15.67 13.50
CA THR A 32 11.46 15.95 14.66
C THR A 32 12.66 16.84 14.32
N ASP A 33 13.08 16.87 13.06
CA ASP A 33 14.13 17.78 12.58
C ASP A 33 13.59 19.22 12.45
N THR A 34 13.91 20.05 13.45
CA THR A 34 13.55 21.48 13.51
C THR A 34 14.26 22.34 12.47
N LYS A 35 15.25 21.81 11.73
CA LYS A 35 15.95 22.51 10.65
C LYS A 35 15.32 22.30 9.29
N LYS A 36 14.37 21.36 9.14
CA LYS A 36 13.64 21.13 7.88
C LYS A 36 12.61 22.24 7.65
N ASP A 37 12.63 22.79 6.45
CA ASP A 37 11.64 23.78 6.01
C ASP A 37 10.23 23.17 5.91
N ALA A 38 9.21 24.03 5.99
CA ALA A 38 7.81 23.61 5.98
C ALA A 38 7.42 22.83 4.70
N ASP A 39 8.02 23.17 3.56
CA ASP A 39 7.70 22.55 2.26
C ASP A 39 8.19 21.09 2.21
N SER A 40 9.36 20.81 2.79
CA SER A 40 9.86 19.45 2.99
C SER A 40 8.92 18.60 3.87
N ARG A 41 8.34 19.20 4.92
CA ARG A 41 7.37 18.51 5.79
C ARG A 41 6.06 18.21 5.06
N ILE A 42 5.55 19.17 4.30
CA ILE A 42 4.33 19.01 3.48
C ILE A 42 4.52 17.89 2.44
N ARG A 43 5.66 17.87 1.74
CA ARG A 43 5.97 16.81 0.77
C ARG A 43 6.01 15.43 1.41
N ALA A 44 6.65 15.30 2.57
CA ALA A 44 6.69 14.03 3.30
C ALA A 44 5.28 13.53 3.67
N ILE A 45 4.42 14.42 4.19
CA ILE A 45 3.03 14.08 4.54
C ILE A 45 2.24 13.64 3.31
N ASN A 46 2.37 14.33 2.18
CA ASN A 46 1.69 13.95 0.93
C ASN A 46 2.15 12.61 0.39
N SER A 47 3.46 12.31 0.48
CA SER A 47 4.01 11.01 0.13
C SER A 47 3.46 9.90 1.03
N LEU A 48 3.35 10.16 2.34
CA LEU A 48 2.76 9.21 3.29
C LEU A 48 1.28 8.93 3.00
N ALA A 49 0.49 9.98 2.71
CA ALA A 49 -0.91 9.83 2.34
C ALA A 49 -1.07 8.97 1.06
N THR A 50 -0.18 9.15 0.08
CA THR A 50 -0.16 8.32 -1.13
C THR A 50 0.14 6.85 -0.81
N LEU A 51 1.08 6.60 0.09
CA LEU A 51 1.45 5.25 0.52
C LEU A 51 0.31 4.59 1.30
N ALA A 52 -0.32 5.30 2.24
CA ALA A 52 -1.47 4.81 3.00
C ALA A 52 -2.66 4.46 2.09
N ASN A 53 -2.96 5.29 1.09
CA ASN A 53 -4.00 5.01 0.10
C ASN A 53 -3.67 3.81 -0.81
N SER A 54 -2.38 3.53 -1.02
CA SER A 54 -1.94 2.34 -1.77
C SER A 54 -2.09 1.10 -0.89
N TYR A 55 -1.79 1.23 0.41
CA TYR A 55 -2.00 0.20 1.42
C TYR A 55 -3.47 -0.20 1.55
N ALA A 56 -4.36 0.76 1.75
CA ALA A 56 -5.80 0.50 1.87
C ALA A 56 -6.36 -0.28 0.65
N ARG A 57 -5.95 0.13 -0.56
CA ARG A 57 -6.39 -0.55 -1.80
C ARG A 57 -5.88 -1.98 -1.90
N ILE A 58 -4.61 -2.22 -1.57
CA ILE A 58 -4.03 -3.56 -1.67
C ILE A 58 -4.61 -4.48 -0.59
N THR A 59 -4.87 -3.97 0.62
CA THR A 59 -5.56 -4.74 1.66
C THR A 59 -7.00 -5.07 1.28
N GLU A 60 -7.73 -4.14 0.67
CA GLU A 60 -9.08 -4.38 0.19
C GLU A 60 -9.11 -5.49 -0.88
N VAL A 61 -8.19 -5.44 -1.85
CA VAL A 61 -8.05 -6.50 -2.87
C VAL A 61 -7.75 -7.85 -2.22
N SER A 62 -6.80 -7.89 -1.27
CA SER A 62 -6.43 -9.14 -0.59
C SER A 62 -7.58 -9.72 0.24
N ASP A 63 -8.38 -8.87 0.90
CA ASP A 63 -9.57 -9.30 1.64
C ASP A 63 -10.66 -9.84 0.70
N ILE A 64 -10.84 -9.21 -0.47
CA ILE A 64 -11.78 -9.68 -1.50
C ILE A 64 -11.33 -11.05 -2.03
N GLU A 65 -10.05 -11.22 -2.36
CA GLU A 65 -9.49 -12.49 -2.84
C GLU A 65 -9.70 -13.60 -1.81
N LYS A 66 -9.45 -13.32 -0.53
CA LYS A 66 -9.67 -14.29 0.56
C LYS A 66 -11.13 -14.72 0.66
N ARG A 67 -12.07 -13.76 0.63
CA ARG A 67 -13.51 -14.05 0.66
C ARG A 67 -13.96 -14.85 -0.56
N LEU A 68 -13.41 -14.57 -1.73
CA LEU A 68 -13.71 -15.33 -2.95
C LEU A 68 -13.28 -16.79 -2.79
N THR A 69 -12.06 -17.04 -2.31
CA THR A 69 -11.56 -18.40 -2.06
C THR A 69 -12.43 -19.16 -1.04
N GLU A 70 -12.85 -18.49 0.04
CA GLU A 70 -13.76 -19.08 1.04
C GLU A 70 -15.11 -19.47 0.42
N LEU A 71 -15.68 -18.61 -0.43
CA LEU A 71 -16.94 -18.86 -1.13
C LEU A 71 -16.83 -19.99 -2.18
N GLU A 72 -15.75 -20.01 -2.96
CA GLU A 72 -15.48 -21.07 -3.93
C GLU A 72 -15.35 -22.43 -3.25
N THR A 73 -14.65 -22.46 -2.11
CA THR A 73 -14.50 -23.65 -1.27
C THR A 73 -15.84 -24.12 -0.73
N ALA A 74 -16.64 -23.21 -0.15
CA ALA A 74 -17.97 -23.54 0.38
C ALA A 74 -18.93 -24.05 -0.71
N ASN A 75 -18.91 -23.45 -1.90
CA ASN A 75 -19.71 -23.89 -3.04
C ASN A 75 -19.26 -25.26 -3.57
N ALA A 76 -17.95 -25.52 -3.60
CA ALA A 76 -17.42 -26.83 -3.98
C ALA A 76 -17.88 -27.94 -3.02
N TYR A 77 -17.85 -27.68 -1.70
CA TYR A 77 -18.39 -28.62 -0.71
C TYR A 77 -19.91 -28.81 -0.84
N SER A 78 -20.67 -27.76 -1.14
CA SER A 78 -22.13 -27.84 -1.32
C SER A 78 -22.56 -28.59 -2.59
N LYS A 79 -21.69 -28.71 -3.60
CA LYS A 79 -21.97 -29.46 -4.84
C LYS A 79 -21.54 -30.92 -4.78
N ALA A 80 -20.76 -31.29 -3.76
CA ALA A 80 -20.22 -32.64 -3.59
C ALA A 80 -21.06 -33.53 -2.64
N GLY A 81 -22.05 -32.95 -1.95
CA GLY A 81 -23.06 -33.68 -1.15
C GLY A 81 -24.41 -33.71 -1.86
#